data_AF-A0A7S4MDS2-F1
#
_entry.id   AF-A0A7S4MDS2-F1
#
_cell.length_a   1.000
_cell.length_b   1.000
_cell.length_c   1.000
_cell.angle_alpha   90.00
_cell.angle_beta   90.00
_cell.angle_gamma   90.00
#
_symmetry.space_group_name_H-M   'P 1'
#
loop_
_entity.id
_entity.type
_entity.pdbx_description
1 polymer ?
#
loop_
_entity_poly.entity_id
_entity_poly.type
_entity_poly.pdbx_seq_one_letter_code
_entity_poly.pdbx_strand_id
1 'polypeptide(L)'
;DGEGGGAEDDGGLGMHVLKGAFKLNFADVVQKARYGYVIGEGEGDGGATSGMVAAPSNPSSSNYNSASSSSSSPSYSSAASEEQLNKCKSDDPSYLHMIHLTPDLRLDYDLDVWSDDDPPSISIKLTYAGGSSAWIGFGVSPDGNMIGSEVIIGRPDLARADGERPLKYRIKGKGTTAVVPMDGREQTLREASIEQASSPDGGGTIMKFKKLLRETGEHTIEPAGIMTFVYAVGSGDALAYHRHKGSFRIDLSKCISPDAYEPSSSQEGEGGTSGSSHGGDHHPRRTNRSGWVAHGVLATLAWAFTAPFAVTTAWFRTLVPSSWIYVHVFSNVATFLLTSMAFIVAVATMGSETESPSDHFSAVHHVV
;
A
#
# COMPACT_ATOMS: atom_id res chain seq x y z
N ASP A 1 11.46 -22.20 -77.56
CA ASP A 1 10.02 -21.85 -77.54
C ASP A 1 9.57 -21.77 -76.09
N GLY A 2 9.26 -20.63 -75.48
CA GLY A 2 9.11 -19.27 -75.97
C GLY A 2 9.40 -18.25 -74.86
N GLU A 3 9.54 -17.02 -75.33
CA GLU A 3 9.90 -15.78 -74.63
C GLU A 3 8.79 -15.19 -73.74
N GLY A 4 9.18 -14.22 -72.92
CA GLY A 4 8.33 -13.16 -72.36
C GLY A 4 8.43 -13.09 -70.83
N GLY A 5 8.90 -12.03 -70.17
CA GLY A 5 9.07 -10.64 -70.57
C GLY A 5 8.36 -9.74 -69.56
N GLY A 6 9.13 -9.02 -68.74
CA GLY A 6 8.81 -7.69 -68.17
C GLY A 6 7.70 -7.55 -67.12
N ALA A 7 8.07 -7.05 -65.94
CA ALA A 7 7.60 -5.75 -65.44
C ALA A 7 8.27 -5.44 -64.09
N GLU A 8 9.04 -4.36 -64.09
CA GLU A 8 9.54 -3.63 -62.92
C GLU A 8 8.36 -2.95 -62.21
N ASP A 9 8.32 -2.99 -60.88
CA ASP A 9 7.45 -2.12 -60.07
C ASP A 9 8.26 -1.52 -58.93
N ASP A 10 8.65 -0.26 -59.12
CA ASP A 10 9.41 0.57 -58.19
C ASP A 10 8.47 1.12 -57.11
N GLY A 11 8.41 0.41 -55.99
CA GLY A 11 7.72 0.84 -54.76
C GLY A 11 8.44 1.99 -54.05
N GLY A 12 8.30 3.21 -54.57
CA GLY A 12 8.74 4.45 -53.91
C GLY A 12 7.90 4.79 -52.68
N LEU A 13 8.41 4.50 -51.48
CA LEU A 13 7.86 4.96 -50.21
C LEU A 13 8.08 6.47 -50.03
N GLY A 14 7.08 7.26 -50.43
CA GLY A 14 6.99 8.69 -50.13
C GLY A 14 6.76 8.94 -48.64
N MET A 15 7.79 9.40 -47.95
CA MET A 15 7.74 9.81 -46.54
C MET A 15 7.06 11.19 -46.43
N HIS A 16 5.75 11.21 -46.19
CA HIS A 16 5.00 12.43 -45.89
C HIS A 16 5.40 12.98 -44.50
N VAL A 17 6.19 14.06 -44.50
CA VAL A 17 6.52 14.83 -43.29
C VAL A 17 5.28 15.63 -42.86
N LEU A 18 4.59 15.15 -41.82
CA LEU A 18 3.57 15.92 -41.10
C LEU A 18 4.24 17.07 -40.32
N LYS A 19 4.32 18.26 -40.93
CA LYS A 19 4.59 19.52 -40.21
C LYS A 19 3.33 19.99 -39.48
N GLY A 20 3.00 19.34 -38.37
CA GLY A 20 2.02 19.83 -37.40
C GLY A 20 2.67 20.82 -36.45
N ALA A 21 2.53 22.12 -36.72
CA ALA A 21 2.95 23.17 -35.79
C ALA A 21 1.96 23.26 -34.63
N PHE A 22 2.35 22.76 -33.46
CA PHE A 22 1.65 22.99 -32.19
C PHE A 22 1.85 24.47 -31.78
N LYS A 23 0.94 25.35 -32.22
CA LYS A 23 0.84 26.71 -31.67
C LYS A 23 0.06 26.65 -30.36
N LEU A 24 0.76 26.52 -29.24
CA LEU A 24 0.20 26.84 -27.93
C LEU A 24 0.07 28.36 -27.85
N ASN A 25 -1.17 28.86 -27.87
CA ASN A 25 -1.46 30.29 -27.74
C ASN A 25 -1.37 30.68 -26.26
N PHE A 26 -0.18 31.12 -25.84
CA PHE A 26 0.15 31.41 -24.44
C PHE A 26 -0.63 32.59 -23.84
N ALA A 27 -1.41 33.32 -24.64
CA ALA A 27 -2.30 34.38 -24.19
C ALA A 27 -3.48 33.86 -23.35
N ASP A 28 -3.95 32.63 -23.58
CA ASP A 28 -5.10 32.05 -22.86
C ASP A 28 -4.77 31.58 -21.44
N VAL A 29 -3.50 31.22 -21.18
CA VAL A 29 -3.08 30.70 -19.86
C VAL A 29 -2.89 31.84 -18.85
N VAL A 30 -2.58 33.04 -19.31
CA VAL A 30 -2.35 34.21 -18.43
C VAL A 30 -3.67 34.90 -18.04
N GLN A 31 -4.76 34.71 -18.79
CA GLN A 31 -6.03 35.38 -18.49
C GLN A 31 -6.86 34.71 -17.39
N LYS A 32 -6.64 33.41 -17.11
CA LYS A 32 -7.35 32.66 -16.04
C LYS A 32 -6.77 32.83 -14.63
N ALA A 33 -5.63 33.50 -14.48
CA ALA A 33 -5.01 33.76 -13.17
C ALA A 33 -5.32 35.15 -12.59
N ARG A 34 -6.21 35.95 -13.20
CA ARG A 34 -6.45 37.36 -12.84
C ARG A 34 -7.85 37.75 -12.34
N TYR A 35 -8.74 36.79 -12.10
CA TYR A 35 -9.98 36.99 -11.34
C TYR A 35 -9.97 35.94 -10.21
N GLY A 36 -9.74 36.27 -8.94
CA GLY A 36 -10.37 37.34 -8.18
C GLY A 36 -11.54 36.74 -7.39
N TYR A 37 -11.24 35.91 -6.38
CA TYR A 37 -12.22 35.33 -5.47
C TYR A 37 -12.72 36.43 -4.53
N VAL A 38 -13.93 36.91 -4.78
CA VAL A 38 -14.64 37.89 -3.95
C VAL A 38 -15.26 37.17 -2.76
N ILE A 39 -14.94 37.64 -1.56
CA ILE A 39 -15.50 37.21 -0.29
C ILE A 39 -16.88 37.87 -0.19
N GLY A 40 -17.95 37.06 -0.21
CA GLY A 40 -19.31 37.52 0.07
C GLY A 40 -19.57 37.42 1.57
N GLU A 41 -19.66 38.55 2.24
CA GLU A 41 -20.24 38.66 3.58
C GLU A 41 -21.76 38.43 3.46
N GLY A 42 -22.26 37.43 4.20
CA GLY A 42 -23.68 37.20 4.39
C GLY A 42 -24.03 37.37 5.86
N GLU A 43 -24.54 38.55 6.20
CA GLU A 43 -25.31 38.80 7.43
C GLU A 43 -26.55 37.92 7.45
N GLY A 44 -26.78 37.25 8.58
CA GLY A 44 -27.94 36.39 8.81
C GLY A 44 -28.17 36.21 10.31
N ASP A 45 -28.85 37.20 10.88
CA ASP A 45 -29.22 37.36 12.28
C ASP A 45 -30.33 36.38 12.70
N GLY A 46 -30.36 36.04 14.01
CA GLY A 46 -31.57 35.56 14.68
C GLY A 46 -31.53 34.19 15.35
N GLY A 47 -31.70 34.17 16.67
CA GLY A 47 -32.43 33.09 17.35
C GLY A 47 -31.84 32.55 18.66
N ALA A 48 -32.08 33.25 19.76
CA ALA A 48 -31.81 32.81 21.13
C ALA A 48 -32.71 31.65 21.59
N THR A 49 -32.19 30.76 22.45
CA THR A 49 -32.82 30.15 23.66
C THR A 49 -31.80 29.18 24.29
N SER A 50 -31.05 29.55 25.32
CA SER A 50 -31.37 29.50 26.77
C SER A 50 -31.86 28.14 27.26
N GLY A 51 -30.99 27.44 27.99
CA GLY A 51 -31.28 26.15 28.62
C GLY A 51 -30.10 25.65 29.48
N MET A 52 -29.71 26.43 30.49
CA MET A 52 -28.80 25.99 31.55
C MET A 52 -29.52 24.98 32.45
N VAL A 53 -29.00 23.75 32.57
CA VAL A 53 -29.39 22.82 33.63
C VAL A 53 -28.17 22.45 34.44
N ALA A 54 -28.35 22.58 35.75
CA ALA A 54 -27.36 22.57 36.80
C ALA A 54 -26.67 21.22 36.99
N ALA A 55 -25.39 21.31 37.36
CA ALA A 55 -24.60 20.25 37.96
C ALA A 55 -25.01 20.02 39.43
N PRO A 56 -25.05 18.76 39.90
CA PRO A 56 -24.91 18.47 41.31
C PRO A 56 -23.47 18.08 41.64
N SER A 57 -22.83 18.94 42.43
CA SER A 57 -21.65 18.60 43.23
C SER A 57 -22.05 17.60 44.33
N ASN A 58 -21.29 16.53 44.51
CA ASN A 58 -21.27 15.79 45.77
C ASN A 58 -19.84 15.34 46.11
N PRO A 59 -19.37 15.54 47.36
CA PRO A 59 -18.03 15.20 47.78
C PRO A 59 -18.02 13.84 48.50
N SER A 60 -17.00 13.03 48.25
CA SER A 60 -16.63 11.95 49.18
C SER A 60 -15.19 11.51 48.96
N SER A 61 -14.39 11.86 49.96
CA SER A 61 -13.10 11.33 50.36
C SER A 61 -13.06 9.80 50.43
N SER A 62 -11.95 9.18 50.00
CA SER A 62 -11.15 8.27 50.84
C SER A 62 -9.98 7.63 50.09
N ASN A 63 -8.79 7.79 50.67
CA ASN A 63 -7.68 6.83 50.79
C ASN A 63 -7.36 5.90 49.60
N TYR A 64 -6.26 6.21 48.90
CA TYR A 64 -5.45 5.20 48.22
C TYR A 64 -4.03 5.20 48.78
N ASN A 65 -3.65 4.04 49.31
CA ASN A 65 -2.33 3.70 49.83
C ASN A 65 -1.26 3.86 48.74
N SER A 66 -0.23 4.66 49.03
CA SER A 66 1.00 4.70 48.26
C SER A 66 1.83 3.44 48.53
N ALA A 67 1.64 2.40 47.71
CA ALA A 67 2.61 1.31 47.61
C ALA A 67 3.73 1.75 46.65
N SER A 68 4.93 1.93 47.20
CA SER A 68 6.15 2.19 46.46
C SER A 68 6.54 0.93 45.66
N SER A 69 6.10 0.85 44.41
CA SER A 69 6.58 -0.14 43.45
C SER A 69 7.94 0.30 42.91
N SER A 70 8.99 -0.43 43.27
CA SER A 70 10.33 -0.33 42.70
C SER A 70 10.27 -0.53 41.18
N SER A 71 10.46 0.55 40.43
CA SER A 71 10.54 0.56 38.98
C SER A 71 11.88 -0.01 38.53
N SER A 72 11.95 -1.32 38.30
CA SER A 72 13.00 -1.91 37.48
C SER A 72 12.63 -1.64 36.03
N SER A 73 13.23 -0.61 35.44
CA SER A 73 13.09 -0.31 34.00
C SER A 73 13.58 -1.53 33.19
N PRO A 74 12.71 -2.20 32.41
CA PRO A 74 13.15 -3.25 31.53
C PRO A 74 14.08 -2.64 30.47
N SER A 75 15.32 -3.12 30.44
CA SER A 75 16.31 -2.86 29.40
C SER A 75 15.78 -3.46 28.09
N TYR A 76 15.11 -2.65 27.27
CA TYR A 76 14.72 -3.02 25.91
C TYR A 76 15.98 -3.09 25.04
N SER A 77 16.41 -4.31 24.72
CA SER A 77 17.39 -4.57 23.66
C SER A 77 16.78 -4.14 22.32
N SER A 78 17.29 -3.05 21.74
CA SER A 78 16.67 -2.30 20.64
C SER A 78 17.05 -2.78 19.24
N ALA A 79 17.41 -4.05 19.08
CA ALA A 79 17.68 -4.62 17.77
C ALA A 79 16.87 -5.91 17.63
N ALA A 80 15.69 -5.82 17.02
CA ALA A 80 15.13 -6.98 16.35
C ALA A 80 16.21 -7.47 15.38
N SER A 81 16.58 -8.75 15.46
CA SER A 81 17.63 -9.28 14.59
C SER A 81 17.20 -9.09 13.14
N GLU A 82 18.14 -8.79 12.23
CA GLU A 82 17.83 -8.67 10.79
C GLU A 82 17.08 -9.89 10.24
N GLU A 83 17.28 -11.05 10.86
CA GLU A 83 16.55 -12.29 10.62
C GLU A 83 15.04 -12.16 10.87
N GLN A 84 14.64 -11.52 11.99
CA GLN A 84 13.23 -11.29 12.31
C GLN A 84 12.56 -10.33 11.32
N LEU A 85 13.30 -9.29 10.88
CA LEU A 85 12.80 -8.34 9.89
C LEU A 85 12.57 -9.01 8.52
N ASN A 86 13.44 -9.96 8.16
CA ASN A 86 13.34 -10.69 6.90
C ASN A 86 12.19 -11.70 6.87
N LYS A 87 11.84 -12.34 8.01
CA LYS A 87 10.72 -13.31 8.09
C LYS A 87 9.38 -12.70 7.66
N CYS A 88 9.31 -11.39 7.76
CA CYS A 88 8.08 -10.64 7.81
C CYS A 88 7.93 -9.73 6.58
N LYS A 89 8.88 -9.81 5.64
CA LYS A 89 8.88 -9.10 4.36
C LYS A 89 7.85 -9.73 3.42
N SER A 90 7.02 -8.91 2.78
CA SER A 90 6.12 -9.41 1.73
C SER A 90 6.88 -9.82 0.48
N ASP A 91 6.36 -10.85 -0.19
CA ASP A 91 6.76 -11.24 -1.54
C ASP A 91 6.05 -10.41 -2.62
N ASP A 92 4.96 -9.73 -2.27
CA ASP A 92 4.30 -8.74 -3.13
C ASP A 92 5.02 -7.39 -2.99
N PRO A 93 5.64 -6.85 -4.06
CA PRO A 93 6.41 -5.61 -3.99
C PRO A 93 5.56 -4.38 -3.64
N SER A 94 4.23 -4.49 -3.69
CA SER A 94 3.28 -3.44 -3.31
C SER A 94 3.09 -3.34 -1.79
N TYR A 95 3.59 -4.30 -1.02
CA TYR A 95 3.45 -4.36 0.43
C TYR A 95 4.82 -4.52 1.08
N LEU A 96 4.99 -3.96 2.28
CA LEU A 96 6.24 -4.11 3.03
C LEU A 96 6.25 -5.39 3.85
N HIS A 97 5.08 -5.77 4.37
CA HIS A 97 4.96 -6.82 5.38
C HIS A 97 4.00 -7.93 4.99
N MET A 98 4.29 -9.15 5.47
CA MET A 98 3.44 -10.32 5.25
C MET A 98 3.42 -11.23 6.47
N ILE A 99 2.23 -11.81 6.74
CA ILE A 99 2.01 -12.84 7.76
C ILE A 99 1.04 -13.89 7.23
N HIS A 100 1.34 -15.16 7.52
CA HIS A 100 0.39 -16.26 7.34
C HIS A 100 -0.54 -16.34 8.56
N LEU A 101 -1.84 -16.16 8.34
CA LEU A 101 -2.87 -16.29 9.38
C LEU A 101 -3.32 -17.75 9.55
N THR A 102 -3.34 -18.47 8.43
CA THR A 102 -3.52 -19.92 8.31
C THR A 102 -2.65 -20.43 7.14
N PRO A 103 -2.51 -21.75 6.92
CA PRO A 103 -1.77 -22.27 5.76
C PRO A 103 -2.29 -21.76 4.41
N ASP A 104 -3.57 -21.40 4.34
CA ASP A 104 -4.29 -21.00 3.14
C ASP A 104 -4.75 -19.53 3.16
N LEU A 105 -4.54 -18.77 4.23
CA LEU A 105 -4.85 -17.34 4.33
C LEU A 105 -3.60 -16.54 4.67
N ARG A 106 -3.23 -15.66 3.75
CA ARG A 106 -2.10 -14.75 3.89
C ARG A 106 -2.58 -13.31 3.98
N LEU A 107 -1.97 -12.54 4.88
CA LEU A 107 -2.13 -11.09 5.04
C LEU A 107 -0.86 -10.40 4.57
N ASP A 108 -0.97 -9.54 3.57
CA ASP A 108 0.04 -8.59 3.13
C ASP A 108 -0.40 -7.18 3.56
N TYR A 109 0.50 -6.37 4.13
CA TYR A 109 0.16 -5.02 4.58
C TYR A 109 1.30 -4.00 4.46
N ASP A 110 0.93 -2.74 4.35
CA ASP A 110 1.84 -1.59 4.35
C ASP A 110 1.23 -0.43 5.17
N LEU A 111 2.06 0.29 5.91
CA LEU A 111 1.68 1.44 6.73
C LEU A 111 2.16 2.73 6.09
N ASP A 112 1.21 3.60 5.79
CA ASP A 112 1.48 4.94 5.30
C ASP A 112 1.22 5.95 6.44
N VAL A 113 2.26 6.27 7.21
CA VAL A 113 2.18 7.15 8.39
C VAL A 113 2.78 8.54 8.13
N TRP A 114 3.55 8.69 7.06
CA TRP A 114 4.40 9.86 6.79
C TRP A 114 4.09 10.55 5.46
N SER A 115 2.96 10.25 4.83
CA SER A 115 2.55 10.98 3.64
C SER A 115 2.11 12.40 4.02
N ASP A 116 2.68 13.40 3.34
CA ASP A 116 2.28 14.80 3.48
C ASP A 116 0.90 15.06 2.85
N ASP A 117 0.52 14.25 1.86
CA ASP A 117 -0.68 14.44 1.03
C ASP A 117 -1.86 13.56 1.47
N ASP A 118 -1.61 12.48 2.21
CA ASP A 118 -2.61 11.50 2.60
C ASP A 118 -2.68 11.33 4.13
N PRO A 119 -3.89 11.22 4.71
CA PRO A 119 -4.03 10.89 6.13
C PRO A 119 -3.41 9.51 6.44
N PRO A 120 -2.88 9.31 7.65
CA PRO A 120 -2.27 8.04 8.03
C PRO A 120 -3.20 6.85 7.80
N SER A 121 -2.70 5.83 7.13
CA SER A 121 -3.51 4.70 6.67
C SER A 121 -2.73 3.38 6.64
N ILE A 122 -3.48 2.28 6.51
CA ILE A 122 -2.96 0.93 6.30
C ILE A 122 -3.56 0.38 5.00
N SER A 123 -2.70 -0.12 4.13
CA SER A 123 -3.07 -0.89 2.94
C SER A 123 -3.01 -2.37 3.29
N ILE A 124 -4.07 -3.11 2.99
CA ILE A 124 -4.22 -4.53 3.33
C ILE A 124 -4.60 -5.32 2.08
N LYS A 125 -3.95 -6.46 1.90
CA LYS A 125 -4.34 -7.52 0.97
C LYS A 125 -4.43 -8.85 1.71
N LEU A 126 -5.58 -9.50 1.59
CA LEU A 126 -5.81 -10.86 2.05
C LEU A 126 -5.89 -11.78 0.86
N THR A 127 -5.03 -12.80 0.83
CA THR A 127 -5.00 -13.82 -0.22
C THR A 127 -5.40 -15.15 0.38
N TYR A 128 -6.57 -15.65 -0.03
CA TYR A 128 -7.06 -16.97 0.32
C TYR A 128 -6.84 -17.97 -0.83
N ALA A 129 -6.11 -19.04 -0.56
CA ALA A 129 -5.66 -20.05 -1.52
C ALA A 129 -6.20 -21.46 -1.24
N GLY A 130 -7.30 -21.61 -0.50
CA GLY A 130 -7.82 -22.93 -0.14
C GLY A 130 -8.78 -23.55 -1.16
N GLY A 131 -8.42 -23.47 -2.45
CA GLY A 131 -9.00 -24.22 -3.58
C GLY A 131 -10.47 -23.95 -3.94
N SER A 132 -11.14 -23.06 -3.21
CA SER A 132 -12.54 -22.68 -3.42
C SER A 132 -12.73 -21.21 -3.12
N SER A 133 -13.72 -20.59 -3.76
CA SER A 133 -14.04 -19.21 -3.46
C SER A 133 -14.73 -19.05 -2.11
N ALA A 134 -14.46 -17.93 -1.44
CA ALA A 134 -15.04 -17.65 -0.13
C ALA A 134 -15.15 -16.14 0.11
N TRP A 135 -16.14 -15.72 0.89
CA TRP A 135 -16.08 -14.39 1.51
C TRP A 135 -14.92 -14.34 2.52
N ILE A 136 -14.30 -13.16 2.67
CA ILE A 136 -13.21 -12.93 3.61
C ILE A 136 -13.60 -11.77 4.54
N GLY A 137 -13.35 -11.94 5.83
CA GLY A 137 -13.51 -10.91 6.85
C GLY A 137 -12.19 -10.61 7.55
N PHE A 138 -11.92 -9.34 7.82
CA PHE A 138 -10.76 -8.87 8.59
C PHE A 138 -11.14 -7.65 9.40
N GLY A 139 -10.73 -7.54 10.66
CA GLY A 139 -11.08 -6.37 11.45
C GLY A 139 -10.29 -6.19 12.73
N VAL A 140 -10.55 -5.04 13.35
CA VAL A 140 -9.98 -4.65 14.64
C VAL A 140 -10.89 -5.15 15.74
N SER A 141 -10.32 -5.81 16.74
CA SER A 141 -11.05 -6.32 17.89
C SER A 141 -10.27 -6.05 19.18
N PRO A 142 -10.77 -5.22 20.11
CA PRO A 142 -10.05 -4.90 21.33
C PRO A 142 -9.71 -6.12 22.20
N ASP A 143 -10.54 -7.17 22.16
CA ASP A 143 -10.44 -8.35 23.01
C ASP A 143 -10.23 -9.67 22.23
N GLY A 144 -10.08 -9.58 20.90
CA GLY A 144 -9.95 -10.74 20.01
C GLY A 144 -11.26 -11.47 19.75
N ASN A 145 -12.39 -11.01 20.29
CA ASN A 145 -13.69 -11.60 20.03
C ASN A 145 -14.33 -11.04 18.76
N MET A 146 -15.25 -11.83 18.19
CA MET A 146 -16.06 -11.42 17.05
C MET A 146 -17.05 -10.31 17.44
N ILE A 147 -17.75 -10.43 18.57
CA ILE A 147 -18.74 -9.43 19.00
C ILE A 147 -18.00 -8.20 19.52
N GLY A 148 -18.41 -7.01 19.08
CA GLY A 148 -17.74 -5.75 19.42
C GLY A 148 -16.59 -5.38 18.48
N SER A 149 -16.25 -6.26 17.54
CA SER A 149 -15.29 -5.97 16.48
C SER A 149 -15.89 -5.11 15.36
N GLU A 150 -14.99 -4.44 14.67
CA GLU A 150 -15.27 -3.68 13.46
C GLU A 150 -14.48 -4.31 12.32
N VAL A 151 -15.22 -4.84 11.34
CA VAL A 151 -14.65 -5.71 10.31
C VAL A 151 -14.95 -5.19 8.91
N ILE A 152 -14.00 -5.38 8.01
CA ILE A 152 -14.18 -5.29 6.58
C ILE A 152 -14.57 -6.68 6.09
N ILE A 153 -15.67 -6.79 5.36
CA ILE A 153 -16.10 -8.05 4.73
C ILE A 153 -16.18 -7.84 3.23
N GLY A 154 -15.48 -8.70 2.49
CA GLY A 154 -15.59 -8.79 1.05
C GLY A 154 -16.41 -10.03 0.66
N ARG A 155 -17.37 -9.83 -0.25
CA ARG A 155 -18.36 -10.81 -0.67
C ARG A 155 -18.33 -11.02 -2.19
N PRO A 156 -17.74 -12.13 -2.69
CA PRO A 156 -17.65 -12.36 -4.13
C PRO A 156 -19.02 -12.50 -4.83
N ASP A 157 -20.06 -12.94 -4.11
CA ASP A 157 -21.41 -13.09 -4.66
C ASP A 157 -22.00 -11.73 -5.07
N LEU A 158 -21.90 -10.75 -4.19
CA LEU A 158 -22.38 -9.39 -4.44
C LEU A 158 -21.44 -8.58 -5.33
N ALA A 159 -20.14 -8.81 -5.25
CA ALA A 159 -19.19 -8.21 -6.19
C ALA A 159 -19.52 -8.61 -7.65
N ARG A 160 -19.92 -9.86 -7.88
CA ARG A 160 -20.30 -10.35 -9.20
C ARG A 160 -21.69 -9.87 -9.62
N ALA A 161 -22.65 -9.83 -8.71
CA ALA A 161 -24.04 -9.46 -9.01
C ALA A 161 -24.21 -7.95 -9.20
N ASP A 162 -23.66 -7.16 -8.27
CA ASP A 162 -23.98 -5.74 -8.10
C ASP A 162 -22.74 -4.84 -8.15
N GLY A 163 -21.55 -5.41 -8.36
CA GLY A 163 -20.29 -4.66 -8.27
C GLY A 163 -19.96 -4.21 -6.85
N GLU A 164 -20.53 -4.86 -5.84
CA GLU A 164 -20.28 -4.52 -4.43
C GLU A 164 -18.79 -4.67 -4.10
N ARG A 165 -18.24 -3.63 -3.49
CA ARG A 165 -16.87 -3.60 -2.98
C ARG A 165 -16.88 -4.01 -1.51
N PRO A 166 -15.75 -4.45 -0.93
CA PRO A 166 -15.67 -4.68 0.51
C PRO A 166 -16.23 -3.50 1.32
N LEU A 167 -17.04 -3.80 2.33
CA LEU A 167 -17.68 -2.81 3.21
C LEU A 167 -17.26 -3.01 4.66
N LYS A 168 -17.37 -1.95 5.46
CA LYS A 168 -17.21 -2.00 6.92
C LYS A 168 -18.51 -2.41 7.61
N TYR A 169 -18.38 -3.23 8.64
CA TYR A 169 -19.48 -3.77 9.44
C TYR A 169 -19.17 -3.65 10.93
N ARG A 170 -20.20 -3.40 11.74
CA ARG A 170 -20.17 -3.58 13.20
C ARG A 170 -20.79 -4.92 13.55
N ILE A 171 -20.09 -5.72 14.36
CA ILE A 171 -20.55 -7.06 14.73
C ILE A 171 -21.19 -7.03 16.12
N LYS A 172 -22.51 -7.09 16.15
CA LYS A 172 -23.31 -6.98 17.39
C LYS A 172 -23.71 -8.34 17.97
N GLY A 173 -23.40 -9.44 17.27
CA GLY A 173 -23.84 -10.78 17.62
C GLY A 173 -23.28 -11.83 16.66
N LYS A 174 -23.67 -13.10 16.86
CA LYS A 174 -23.15 -14.25 16.08
C LYS A 174 -23.93 -14.54 14.80
N GLY A 175 -25.17 -14.08 14.69
CA GLY A 175 -26.00 -14.29 13.51
C GLY A 175 -25.70 -13.27 12.41
N THR A 176 -25.99 -13.62 11.15
CA THR A 176 -25.79 -12.73 9.99
C THR A 176 -26.60 -11.42 10.12
N THR A 177 -27.76 -11.44 10.76
CA THR A 177 -28.56 -10.24 11.06
C THR A 177 -27.89 -9.28 12.05
N ALA A 178 -26.88 -9.75 12.78
CA ALA A 178 -26.09 -8.95 13.70
C ALA A 178 -24.76 -8.45 13.07
N VAL A 179 -24.53 -8.78 11.79
CA VAL A 179 -23.45 -8.23 10.96
C VAL A 179 -24.03 -7.03 10.22
N VAL A 180 -23.95 -5.86 10.84
CA VAL A 180 -24.65 -4.66 10.37
C VAL A 180 -23.67 -3.76 9.63
N PRO A 181 -23.90 -3.42 8.34
CA PRO A 181 -23.04 -2.49 7.63
C PRO A 181 -23.02 -1.14 8.36
N MET A 182 -21.86 -0.51 8.41
CA MET A 182 -21.73 0.87 8.91
C MET A 182 -22.47 1.84 7.98
N ASP A 183 -22.81 3.04 8.48
CA ASP A 183 -23.50 4.07 7.70
C ASP A 183 -22.68 4.46 6.46
N GLY A 184 -23.34 4.93 5.39
CA GLY A 184 -22.67 5.31 4.16
C GLY A 184 -21.56 6.36 4.35
N ARG A 185 -21.68 7.25 5.35
CA ARG A 185 -20.64 8.23 5.70
C ARG A 185 -19.45 7.61 6.43
N GLU A 186 -19.67 6.49 7.10
CA GLU A 186 -18.62 5.69 7.72
C GLU A 186 -17.94 4.78 6.68
N GLN A 187 -18.54 4.49 5.51
CA GLN A 187 -17.93 3.65 4.45
C GLN A 187 -16.81 4.38 3.68
N THR A 188 -15.67 4.56 4.33
CA THR A 188 -14.52 5.37 3.88
C THR A 188 -13.38 4.56 3.25
N LEU A 189 -13.55 3.25 3.07
CA LEU A 189 -12.50 2.39 2.49
C LEU A 189 -12.10 2.91 1.10
N ARG A 190 -10.79 3.05 0.89
CA ARG A 190 -10.20 3.39 -0.41
C ARG A 190 -9.67 2.13 -1.06
N GLU A 191 -9.58 2.12 -2.39
CA GLU A 191 -8.98 1.00 -3.15
C GLU A 191 -9.55 -0.39 -2.79
N ALA A 192 -10.77 -0.44 -2.25
CA ALA A 192 -11.42 -1.67 -1.86
C ALA A 192 -11.75 -2.52 -3.09
N SER A 193 -11.30 -3.77 -3.14
CA SER A 193 -11.70 -4.72 -4.17
C SER A 193 -11.77 -6.13 -3.60
N ILE A 194 -12.58 -6.97 -4.24
CA ILE A 194 -12.57 -8.41 -4.01
C ILE A 194 -12.64 -9.12 -5.35
N GLU A 195 -11.71 -10.04 -5.56
CA GLU A 195 -11.55 -10.77 -6.81
C GLU A 195 -11.41 -12.26 -6.51
N GLN A 196 -11.93 -13.09 -7.40
CA GLN A 196 -11.71 -14.53 -7.36
C GLN A 196 -10.56 -14.88 -8.28
N ALA A 197 -9.50 -15.45 -7.71
CA ALA A 197 -8.40 -15.98 -8.51
C ALA A 197 -8.87 -17.28 -9.18
N SER A 198 -8.78 -17.33 -10.51
CA SER A 198 -8.89 -18.58 -11.25
C SER A 198 -7.53 -19.26 -11.21
N SER A 199 -7.37 -20.32 -10.44
CA SER A 199 -6.16 -21.15 -10.45
C SER A 199 -6.52 -22.57 -10.94
N PRO A 200 -5.66 -23.20 -11.77
CA PRO A 200 -5.80 -24.60 -12.16
C PRO A 200 -5.93 -25.55 -10.96
N ASP A 201 -5.30 -25.19 -9.84
CA ASP A 201 -5.24 -25.99 -8.62
C ASP A 201 -6.38 -25.70 -7.62
N GLY A 202 -7.39 -24.95 -8.07
CA GLY A 202 -8.58 -24.57 -7.30
C GLY A 202 -8.68 -23.07 -7.08
N GLY A 203 -9.91 -22.55 -7.03
CA GLY A 203 -10.16 -21.10 -6.93
C GLY A 203 -9.58 -20.47 -5.66
N GLY A 204 -9.36 -19.16 -5.69
CA GLY A 204 -8.94 -18.37 -4.54
C GLY A 204 -9.77 -17.10 -4.38
N THR A 205 -9.56 -16.37 -3.30
CA THR A 205 -10.17 -15.04 -3.12
C THR A 205 -9.12 -14.06 -2.65
N ILE A 206 -9.05 -12.92 -3.32
CA ILE A 206 -8.14 -11.83 -3.01
C ILE A 206 -8.99 -10.62 -2.62
N MET A 207 -8.84 -10.14 -1.39
CA MET A 207 -9.49 -8.92 -0.91
C MET A 207 -8.42 -7.85 -0.66
N LYS A 208 -8.60 -6.66 -1.22
CA LYS A 208 -7.71 -5.51 -1.03
C LYS A 208 -8.49 -4.32 -0.50
N PHE A 209 -7.87 -3.48 0.33
CA PHE A 209 -8.41 -2.18 0.73
C PHE A 209 -7.33 -1.32 1.40
N LYS A 210 -7.53 0.01 1.39
CA LYS A 210 -6.80 0.99 2.18
C LYS A 210 -7.76 1.61 3.21
N LYS A 211 -7.40 1.55 4.50
CA LYS A 211 -8.19 2.05 5.63
C LYS A 211 -7.40 3.11 6.40
N LEU A 212 -8.08 4.17 6.86
CA LEU A 212 -7.47 5.17 7.73
C LEU A 212 -7.16 4.59 9.11
N LEU A 213 -6.04 4.99 9.71
CA LEU A 213 -5.65 4.51 11.04
C LEU A 213 -6.57 5.05 12.14
N ARG A 214 -7.13 6.26 11.95
CA ARG A 214 -8.06 6.91 12.88
C ARG A 214 -9.31 7.36 12.13
N GLU A 215 -10.46 6.93 12.63
CA GLU A 215 -11.78 7.31 12.12
C GLU A 215 -12.71 7.60 13.29
N THR A 216 -13.66 8.51 13.09
CA THR A 216 -14.56 8.92 14.18
C THR A 216 -15.55 7.80 14.50
N GLY A 217 -15.59 7.36 15.75
CA GLY A 217 -16.53 6.33 16.21
C GLY A 217 -16.11 4.89 15.89
N GLU A 218 -14.86 4.69 15.48
CA GLU A 218 -14.25 3.38 15.19
C GLU A 218 -13.04 3.12 16.10
N HIS A 219 -12.65 1.85 16.19
CA HIS A 219 -11.43 1.43 16.84
C HIS A 219 -10.21 1.96 16.08
N THR A 220 -9.38 2.73 16.77
CA THR A 220 -8.14 3.27 16.21
C THR A 220 -7.13 2.14 16.00
N ILE A 221 -6.46 2.14 14.84
CA ILE A 221 -5.28 1.33 14.58
C ILE A 221 -4.06 2.15 14.97
N GLU A 222 -3.41 1.78 16.07
CA GLU A 222 -2.18 2.43 16.50
C GLU A 222 -0.99 1.84 15.70
N PRO A 223 -0.25 2.65 14.91
CA PRO A 223 0.85 2.14 14.10
C PRO A 223 2.03 1.67 14.97
N ALA A 224 2.12 2.15 16.21
CA ALA A 224 3.06 1.69 17.21
C ALA A 224 2.29 1.03 18.36
N GLY A 225 2.64 -0.21 18.67
CA GLY A 225 2.02 -0.98 19.76
C GLY A 225 1.29 -2.22 19.28
N ILE A 226 1.02 -3.12 20.24
CA ILE A 226 0.40 -4.41 19.96
C ILE A 226 -1.11 -4.21 19.78
N MET A 227 -1.57 -4.42 18.55
CA MET A 227 -2.97 -4.43 18.16
C MET A 227 -3.51 -5.85 18.10
N THR A 228 -4.80 -6.02 18.39
CA THR A 228 -5.51 -7.29 18.23
C THR A 228 -6.43 -7.20 17.02
N PHE A 229 -6.25 -8.14 16.09
CA PHE A 229 -7.06 -8.27 14.89
C PHE A 229 -7.80 -9.60 14.90
N VAL A 230 -8.92 -9.64 14.19
CA VAL A 230 -9.71 -10.84 13.92
C VAL A 230 -9.81 -11.07 12.41
N TYR A 231 -9.89 -12.34 12.01
CA TYR A 231 -10.12 -12.72 10.64
C TYR A 231 -11.15 -13.84 10.55
N ALA A 232 -11.77 -13.96 9.38
CA ALA A 232 -12.67 -15.06 9.05
C ALA A 232 -12.65 -15.37 7.55
N VAL A 233 -12.86 -16.64 7.21
CA VAL A 233 -13.04 -17.11 5.82
C VAL A 233 -14.32 -17.92 5.75
N GLY A 234 -15.17 -17.56 4.80
CA GLY A 234 -16.42 -18.25 4.49
C GLY A 234 -16.25 -19.65 3.90
N SER A 235 -17.29 -20.46 4.00
CA SER A 235 -17.37 -21.73 3.25
C SER A 235 -17.83 -21.57 1.79
N GLY A 236 -18.08 -20.33 1.35
CA GLY A 236 -18.54 -19.99 0.00
C GLY A 236 -18.64 -18.47 -0.18
N ASP A 237 -19.19 -18.02 -1.30
CA ASP A 237 -19.20 -16.59 -1.68
C ASP A 237 -20.14 -15.72 -0.83
N ALA A 238 -21.27 -16.28 -0.40
CA ALA A 238 -22.29 -15.56 0.36
C ALA A 238 -21.98 -15.54 1.86
N LEU A 239 -22.24 -14.41 2.51
CA LEU A 239 -22.04 -14.23 3.95
C LEU A 239 -22.85 -15.29 4.74
N ALA A 240 -22.13 -16.14 5.45
CA ALA A 240 -22.68 -17.27 6.19
C ALA A 240 -21.73 -17.62 7.35
N TYR A 241 -21.82 -18.84 7.88
CA TYR A 241 -20.85 -19.32 8.86
C TYR A 241 -19.45 -19.46 8.23
N HIS A 242 -18.42 -18.98 8.92
CA HIS A 242 -17.03 -19.09 8.49
C HIS A 242 -16.46 -20.50 8.75
N ARG A 243 -15.65 -21.03 7.83
CA ARG A 243 -14.87 -22.27 8.03
C ARG A 243 -13.58 -22.06 8.82
N HIS A 244 -12.91 -20.93 8.58
CA HIS A 244 -11.71 -20.52 9.32
C HIS A 244 -11.99 -19.20 10.03
N LYS A 245 -11.52 -19.09 11.27
CA LYS A 245 -11.59 -17.86 12.05
C LYS A 245 -10.48 -17.87 13.08
N GLY A 246 -10.06 -16.68 13.48
CA GLY A 246 -9.10 -16.53 14.55
C GLY A 246 -8.93 -15.07 14.95
N SER A 247 -8.14 -14.89 15.99
CA SER A 247 -7.60 -13.60 16.40
C SER A 247 -6.10 -13.70 16.48
N PHE A 248 -5.41 -12.62 16.17
CA PHE A 248 -3.96 -12.55 16.33
C PHE A 248 -3.57 -11.17 16.84
N ARG A 249 -2.37 -11.09 17.43
CA ARG A 249 -1.80 -9.87 17.96
C ARG A 249 -0.54 -9.53 17.19
N ILE A 250 -0.39 -8.26 16.84
CA ILE A 250 0.76 -7.79 16.06
C ILE A 250 1.15 -6.38 16.52
N ASP A 251 2.44 -6.12 16.65
CA ASP A 251 2.97 -4.76 16.72
C ASP A 251 3.23 -4.28 15.29
N LEU A 252 2.42 -3.36 14.77
CA LEU A 252 2.57 -2.94 13.37
C LEU A 252 3.92 -2.23 13.12
N SER A 253 4.57 -1.71 14.16
CA SER A 253 5.90 -1.09 14.08
C SER A 253 7.06 -2.09 14.08
N LYS A 254 6.81 -3.32 14.55
CA LYS A 254 7.81 -4.38 14.67
C LYS A 254 7.19 -5.61 14.07
N CYS A 255 7.57 -5.94 12.86
CA CYS A 255 7.03 -7.09 12.16
C CYS A 255 7.32 -8.40 12.93
N ILE A 256 6.47 -8.72 13.90
CA ILE A 256 6.57 -9.83 14.82
C ILE A 256 5.35 -10.69 14.55
N SER A 257 5.59 -11.82 13.86
CA SER A 257 4.61 -12.89 13.70
C SER A 257 4.17 -13.42 15.08
N PRO A 258 2.90 -13.79 15.26
CA PRO A 258 2.34 -14.31 16.52
C PRO A 258 2.93 -15.64 17.04
N ASP A 259 3.87 -16.27 16.33
CA ASP A 259 4.60 -17.46 16.83
C ASP A 259 5.38 -17.20 18.13
N ALA A 260 5.54 -15.93 18.55
CA ALA A 260 6.20 -15.54 19.79
C ALA A 260 5.29 -15.54 21.03
N TYR A 261 4.00 -15.88 20.90
CA TYR A 261 3.11 -16.02 22.05
C TYR A 261 2.36 -17.34 22.00
N GLU A 262 3.10 -18.45 22.15
CA GLU A 262 2.53 -19.64 22.78
C GLU A 262 2.10 -19.24 24.20
N PRO A 263 0.80 -19.22 24.55
CA PRO A 263 0.44 -19.32 25.95
C PRO A 263 0.99 -20.66 26.42
N SER A 264 1.97 -20.62 27.32
CA SER A 264 2.61 -21.80 27.90
C SER A 264 1.55 -22.81 28.38
N SER A 265 1.15 -23.73 27.52
CA SER A 265 0.50 -24.96 27.92
C SER A 265 1.63 -25.87 28.32
N SER A 266 1.78 -26.05 29.64
CA SER A 266 2.58 -27.10 30.24
C SER A 266 2.24 -28.43 29.59
N GLN A 267 3.06 -28.88 28.66
CA GLN A 267 3.06 -30.25 28.20
C GLN A 267 4.51 -30.74 28.14
N GLU A 268 4.90 -31.37 29.25
CA GLU A 268 6.02 -32.30 29.31
C GLU A 268 5.78 -33.41 28.27
N GLY A 269 6.79 -33.69 27.44
CA GLY A 269 6.69 -34.72 26.42
C GLY A 269 7.98 -34.85 25.63
N GLU A 270 8.81 -35.78 26.07
CA GLU A 270 10.12 -36.14 25.56
C GLU A 270 10.13 -36.59 24.08
N GLY A 271 11.23 -36.29 23.38
CA GLY A 271 11.97 -37.31 22.63
C GLY A 271 11.84 -37.34 21.09
N GLY A 272 12.99 -37.16 20.41
CA GLY A 272 13.26 -37.56 19.02
C GLY A 272 13.04 -36.46 17.97
N THR A 273 13.81 -36.30 16.91
CA THR A 273 14.99 -37.01 16.36
C THR A 273 15.62 -36.08 15.33
N SER A 274 16.94 -36.17 15.20
CA SER A 274 17.79 -35.33 14.37
C SER A 274 17.48 -35.45 12.87
N GLY A 275 17.11 -34.33 12.23
CA GLY A 275 16.93 -34.21 10.78
C GLY A 275 17.92 -33.19 10.20
N SER A 276 18.84 -33.69 9.36
CA SER A 276 19.90 -32.96 8.67
C SER A 276 19.36 -31.88 7.70
N SER A 277 19.53 -30.61 8.07
CA SER A 277 19.25 -29.44 7.24
C SER A 277 20.44 -29.17 6.30
N HIS A 278 20.24 -29.42 5.01
CA HIS A 278 21.14 -29.01 3.92
C HIS A 278 20.96 -27.50 3.72
N GLY A 279 21.85 -26.71 4.32
CA GLY A 279 21.89 -25.26 4.22
C GLY A 279 22.28 -24.82 2.82
N GLY A 280 21.29 -24.54 1.98
CA GLY A 280 21.47 -23.71 0.80
C GLY A 280 21.52 -22.26 1.24
N ASP A 281 22.69 -21.64 1.14
CA ASP A 281 22.92 -20.21 1.35
C ASP A 281 22.12 -19.39 0.33
N HIS A 282 20.83 -19.20 0.59
CA HIS A 282 20.00 -18.23 -0.11
C HIS A 282 20.39 -16.83 0.38
N HIS A 283 21.41 -16.25 -0.26
CA HIS A 283 21.70 -14.84 -0.09
C HIS A 283 20.44 -14.01 -0.41
N PRO A 284 19.93 -13.21 0.55
CA PRO A 284 18.73 -12.41 0.33
C PRO A 284 19.00 -11.44 -0.82
N ARG A 285 18.22 -11.59 -1.90
CA ARG A 285 18.27 -10.72 -3.06
C ARG A 285 17.93 -9.30 -2.61
N ARG A 286 18.95 -8.45 -2.51
CA ARG A 286 18.82 -7.05 -2.10
C ARG A 286 18.02 -6.33 -3.19
N THR A 287 16.77 -5.97 -2.89
CA THR A 287 15.95 -5.14 -3.77
C THR A 287 16.50 -3.71 -3.75
N ASN A 288 16.90 -3.19 -4.90
CA ASN A 288 17.60 -1.91 -5.03
C ASN A 288 16.66 -0.70 -4.96
N ARG A 289 15.81 -0.62 -3.93
CA ARG A 289 14.85 0.49 -3.75
C ARG A 289 15.56 1.85 -3.71
N SER A 290 16.73 1.90 -3.08
CA SER A 290 17.57 3.10 -3.05
C SER A 290 18.08 3.52 -4.44
N GLY A 291 18.33 2.56 -5.34
CA GLY A 291 18.71 2.83 -6.73
C GLY A 291 17.60 3.51 -7.52
N TRP A 292 16.37 2.98 -7.43
CA TRP A 292 15.20 3.56 -8.09
C TRP A 292 14.85 4.96 -7.54
N VAL A 293 14.97 5.17 -6.24
CA VAL A 293 14.79 6.49 -5.63
C VAL A 293 15.86 7.48 -6.12
N ALA A 294 17.13 7.07 -6.14
CA ALA A 294 18.22 7.92 -6.63
C ALA A 294 18.02 8.29 -8.12
N HIS A 295 17.59 7.33 -8.96
CA HIS A 295 17.23 7.59 -10.35
C HIS A 295 16.13 8.66 -10.48
N GLY A 296 15.02 8.51 -9.74
CA GLY A 296 13.89 9.44 -9.80
C GLY A 296 14.27 10.87 -9.40
N VAL A 297 15.09 11.03 -8.35
CA VAL A 297 15.58 12.35 -7.90
C VAL A 297 16.48 12.99 -8.96
N LEU A 298 17.45 12.25 -9.51
CA LEU A 298 18.36 12.77 -10.53
C LEU A 298 17.62 13.16 -11.82
N ALA A 299 16.67 12.33 -12.26
CA ALA A 299 15.84 12.62 -13.43
C ALA A 299 14.98 13.87 -13.23
N THR A 300 14.38 14.03 -12.05
CA THR A 300 13.57 15.22 -11.72
C THR A 300 14.41 16.49 -11.74
N LEU A 301 15.60 16.48 -11.12
CA LEU A 301 16.51 17.63 -11.15
C LEU A 301 16.92 18.00 -12.59
N ALA A 302 17.20 17.01 -13.43
CA ALA A 302 17.58 17.23 -14.82
C ALA A 302 16.45 17.86 -15.66
N TRP A 303 15.26 17.26 -15.62
CA TRP A 303 14.19 17.57 -16.56
C TRP A 303 13.18 18.60 -16.05
N ALA A 304 12.93 18.67 -14.74
CA ALA A 304 11.98 19.63 -14.17
C ALA A 304 12.65 20.97 -13.81
N PHE A 305 13.97 20.98 -13.55
CA PHE A 305 14.67 22.17 -13.08
C PHE A 305 15.75 22.67 -14.05
N THR A 306 16.79 21.88 -14.32
CA THR A 306 17.95 22.40 -15.07
C THR A 306 17.65 22.63 -16.55
N ALA A 307 16.88 21.76 -17.19
CA ALA A 307 16.50 21.92 -18.60
C ALA A 307 15.58 23.14 -18.83
N PRO A 308 14.47 23.34 -18.09
CA PRO A 308 13.65 24.54 -18.23
C PRO A 308 14.43 25.82 -17.90
N PHE A 309 15.32 25.78 -16.90
CA PHE A 309 16.17 26.93 -16.57
C PHE A 309 17.12 27.28 -17.73
N ALA A 310 17.74 26.29 -18.38
CA ALA A 310 18.57 26.51 -19.57
C ALA A 310 17.77 27.20 -20.70
N VAL A 311 16.57 26.73 -21.00
CA VAL A 311 15.69 27.36 -22.02
C VAL A 311 15.33 28.80 -21.61
N THR A 312 14.97 29.00 -20.34
CA THR A 312 14.58 30.29 -19.79
C THR A 312 15.70 31.32 -19.88
N THR A 313 16.95 30.93 -19.61
CA THR A 313 18.10 31.84 -19.71
C THR A 313 18.35 32.33 -21.14
N ALA A 314 18.05 31.52 -22.17
CA ALA A 314 18.12 31.94 -23.56
C ALA A 314 17.02 32.96 -23.92
N TRP A 315 15.82 32.80 -23.37
CA TRP A 315 14.73 33.78 -23.53
C TRP A 315 15.06 35.13 -22.90
N PHE A 316 15.69 35.13 -21.73
CA PHE A 316 16.06 36.35 -21.00
C PHE A 316 17.46 36.89 -21.33
N ARG A 317 18.03 36.52 -22.49
CA ARG A 317 19.37 36.96 -22.92
C ARG A 317 19.56 38.48 -22.97
N THR A 318 18.48 39.24 -23.14
CA THR A 318 18.53 40.71 -23.15
C THR A 318 18.70 41.32 -21.75
N LEU A 319 18.30 40.61 -20.69
CA LEU A 319 18.46 41.07 -19.31
C LEU A 319 19.88 40.85 -18.78
N VAL A 320 20.62 39.88 -19.32
CA VAL A 320 21.98 39.53 -18.88
C VAL A 320 22.91 39.37 -20.09
N PRO A 321 23.14 40.42 -20.89
CA PRO A 321 23.71 40.32 -22.24
C PRO A 321 25.13 39.72 -22.28
N SER A 322 25.93 39.94 -21.24
CA SER A 322 27.32 39.45 -21.20
C SER A 322 27.45 38.04 -20.61
N SER A 323 26.51 37.62 -19.75
CA SER A 323 26.66 36.37 -18.98
C SER A 323 25.66 35.27 -19.37
N TRP A 324 24.59 35.60 -20.10
CA TRP A 324 23.52 34.64 -20.41
C TRP A 324 24.06 33.39 -21.12
N ILE A 325 25.06 33.54 -22.00
CA ILE A 325 25.60 32.42 -22.76
C ILE A 325 26.35 31.44 -21.86
N TYR A 326 27.09 31.93 -20.86
CA TYR A 326 27.80 31.07 -19.90
C TYR A 326 26.81 30.33 -19.01
N VAL A 327 25.76 31.00 -18.54
CA VAL A 327 24.70 30.38 -17.73
C VAL A 327 23.95 29.32 -18.55
N HIS A 328 23.57 29.65 -19.78
CA HIS A 328 22.87 28.74 -20.69
C HIS A 328 23.71 27.48 -20.97
N VAL A 329 24.99 27.66 -21.34
CA VAL A 329 25.89 26.54 -21.62
C VAL A 329 26.10 25.70 -20.36
N PHE A 330 26.33 26.33 -19.20
CA PHE A 330 26.49 25.64 -17.93
C PHE A 330 25.26 24.78 -17.57
N SER A 331 24.05 25.34 -17.68
CA SER A 331 22.81 24.61 -17.37
C SER A 331 22.52 23.45 -18.34
N ASN A 332 22.88 23.59 -19.62
CA ASN A 332 22.81 22.48 -20.58
C ASN A 332 23.81 21.36 -20.21
N VAL A 333 25.05 21.73 -19.87
CA VAL A 333 26.07 20.76 -19.41
C VAL A 333 25.61 20.04 -18.14
N ALA A 334 25.06 20.77 -17.17
CA ALA A 334 24.52 20.18 -15.94
C ALA A 334 23.36 19.21 -16.22
N THR A 335 22.43 19.59 -17.10
CA THR A 335 21.30 18.73 -17.53
C THR A 335 21.81 17.43 -18.15
N PHE A 336 22.79 17.52 -19.04
CA PHE A 336 23.41 16.36 -19.67
C PHE A 336 24.04 15.43 -18.61
N LEU A 337 24.85 15.96 -17.70
CA LEU A 337 25.51 15.18 -16.65
C LEU A 337 24.50 14.48 -15.72
N LEU A 338 23.48 15.20 -15.24
CA LEU A 338 22.44 14.63 -14.37
C LEU A 338 21.65 13.53 -15.08
N THR A 339 21.33 13.72 -16.36
CA THR A 339 20.63 12.71 -17.17
C THR A 339 21.50 11.47 -17.36
N SER A 340 22.79 11.64 -17.67
CA SER A 340 23.73 10.52 -17.77
C SER A 340 23.86 9.75 -16.45
N MET A 341 23.95 10.44 -15.31
CA MET A 341 24.00 9.81 -14.00
C MET A 341 22.70 9.04 -13.69
N ALA A 342 21.53 9.65 -13.95
CA ALA A 342 20.24 8.98 -13.77
C ALA A 342 20.15 7.70 -14.60
N PHE A 343 20.64 7.73 -15.84
CA PHE A 343 20.69 6.55 -16.71
C PHE A 343 21.65 5.48 -16.19
N ILE A 344 22.86 5.85 -15.76
CA ILE A 344 23.84 4.91 -15.18
C ILE A 344 23.25 4.23 -13.93
N VAL A 345 22.59 4.98 -13.05
CA VAL A 345 21.91 4.43 -11.86
C VAL A 345 20.83 3.43 -12.28
N ALA A 346 20.00 3.77 -13.28
CA ALA A 346 18.98 2.85 -13.78
C ALA A 346 19.59 1.55 -14.31
N VAL A 347 20.63 1.63 -15.17
CA VAL A 347 21.30 0.43 -15.71
C VAL A 347 21.94 -0.41 -14.61
N ALA A 348 22.62 0.21 -13.64
CA ALA A 348 23.22 -0.51 -12.51
C ALA A 348 22.16 -1.18 -11.62
N THR A 349 21.02 -0.50 -11.42
CA THR A 349 19.88 -1.02 -10.66
C THR A 349 19.23 -2.21 -11.37
N MET A 350 19.08 -2.15 -12.69
CA MET A 350 18.58 -3.27 -13.51
C MET A 350 19.58 -4.43 -13.59
N GLY A 351 20.88 -4.16 -13.72
CA GLY A 351 21.91 -5.18 -13.84
C GLY A 351 22.03 -6.07 -12.60
N SER A 352 21.75 -5.51 -11.43
CA SER A 352 21.71 -6.27 -10.16
C SER A 352 20.40 -7.06 -9.98
N GLU A 353 19.38 -6.82 -10.80
CA GLU A 353 18.15 -7.64 -10.84
C GLU A 353 18.30 -8.85 -11.77
N THR A 354 19.29 -8.87 -12.67
CA THR A 354 19.52 -9.96 -13.64
C THR A 354 20.38 -11.12 -13.12
N GLU A 355 20.96 -11.07 -11.93
CA GLU A 355 21.82 -12.15 -11.39
C GLU A 355 21.05 -13.33 -10.77
N SER A 356 19.89 -13.72 -11.30
CA SER A 356 19.38 -15.08 -11.11
C SER A 356 19.48 -15.79 -12.45
N PRO A 357 20.58 -16.52 -12.71
CA PRO A 357 20.71 -17.39 -13.87
C PRO A 357 19.76 -18.60 -13.84
N SER A 358 18.92 -18.72 -12.81
CA SER A 358 18.05 -19.88 -12.60
C SER A 358 16.77 -19.79 -13.45
N ASP A 359 16.80 -20.55 -14.55
CA ASP A 359 15.69 -21.42 -14.99
C ASP A 359 14.46 -20.83 -15.69
N HIS A 360 14.53 -19.67 -16.34
CA HIS A 360 13.44 -19.25 -17.24
C HIS A 360 13.40 -19.99 -18.60
N PHE A 361 14.44 -20.77 -18.95
CA PHE A 361 14.50 -21.56 -20.20
C PHE A 361 14.72 -23.06 -20.00
N SER A 362 14.72 -23.57 -18.76
CA SER A 362 14.82 -25.03 -18.50
C SER A 362 13.46 -25.72 -18.37
N ALA A 363 12.36 -24.98 -18.52
CA ALA A 363 11.06 -25.56 -18.77
C ALA A 363 11.09 -26.30 -20.13
N VAL A 364 11.32 -27.60 -20.06
CA VAL A 364 11.16 -28.54 -21.17
C VAL A 364 9.76 -28.31 -21.75
N HIS A 365 9.67 -27.72 -22.94
CA HIS A 365 8.43 -27.71 -23.70
C HIS A 365 8.04 -29.16 -23.95
N HIS A 366 6.97 -29.63 -23.30
CA HIS A 366 6.35 -30.89 -23.66
C HIS A 366 5.79 -30.72 -25.08
N VAL A 367 6.52 -31.25 -26.07
CA VAL A 367 6.02 -31.37 -27.44
C VAL A 367 4.88 -32.39 -27.40
N VAL A 368 3.69 -31.97 -27.83
CA VAL A 368 2.51 -32.82 -28.01
C VAL A 368 2.54 -33.45 -29.39
#